data_AF-A0A257E583-F1
#
_entry.id   AF-A0A257E583-F1
#
_cell.length_a   1.000
_cell.length_b   1.000
_cell.length_c   1.000
_cell.angle_alpha   90.00
_cell.angle_beta   90.00
_cell.angle_gamma   90.00
#
_symmetry.space_group_name_H-M   'P 1'
#
loop_
_entity.id
_entity.type
_entity.pdbx_description
1 polymer ?
#
loop_
_entity_poly.entity_id
_entity_poly.type
_entity_poly.pdbx_seq_one_letter_code
_entity_poly.pdbx_strand_id
1 'polypeptide(L)' 'MFPRYLRWVFLVCVIGNVLQLLFTGFQVYAGSVPASKLIMPIVMIVVFGWIFTQSTKTN' A
#
# COMPACT_ATOMS: atom_id res chain seq x y z
N MET A 1 -3.19 -20.06 -9.72
CA MET A 1 -2.54 -19.28 -10.78
C MET A 1 -3.06 -17.85 -10.71
N PHE A 2 -2.20 -16.89 -10.35
CA PHE A 2 -2.62 -15.51 -10.17
C PHE A 2 -2.67 -14.80 -11.54
N PRO A 3 -3.80 -14.19 -11.96
CA PRO A 3 -3.91 -13.59 -13.28
C PRO A 3 -2.89 -12.46 -13.49
N ARG A 4 -2.14 -12.50 -14.60
CA ARG A 4 -1.11 -11.49 -14.92
C ARG A 4 -1.63 -10.05 -14.96
N TYR A 5 -2.90 -9.84 -15.32
CA TYR A 5 -3.51 -8.50 -15.33
C TYR A 5 -3.70 -7.92 -13.93
N LEU A 6 -3.88 -8.75 -12.90
CA LEU A 6 -4.00 -8.28 -11.52
C LEU A 6 -2.69 -7.71 -10.98
N ARG A 7 -1.54 -8.07 -11.55
CA ARG A 7 -0.23 -7.52 -11.14
C ARG A 7 -0.22 -5.99 -11.15
N TRP A 8 -0.76 -5.41 -12.22
CA TRP A 8 -0.84 -3.95 -12.38
C TRP A 8 -1.80 -3.32 -11.37
N VAL A 9 -2.92 -3.98 -11.08
CA VAL A 9 -3.88 -3.53 -10.06
C VAL A 9 -3.21 -3.48 -8.69
N PHE A 10 -2.50 -4.54 -8.29
CA PHE A 10 -1.80 -4.57 -7.01
C PHE A 10 -0.66 -3.56 -6.93
N LEU A 11 0.07 -3.34 -8.03
CA LEU A 11 1.11 -2.31 -8.09
C LEU A 11 0.52 -0.90 -7.90
N VAL A 12 -0.61 -0.60 -8.54
CA VAL A 12 -1.33 0.66 -8.35
C VAL A 12 -1.83 0.79 -6.91
N CYS A 13 -2.37 -0.29 -6.31
CA CYS A 13 -2.79 -0.28 -4.91
C CYS A 13 -1.62 0.00 -3.95
N VAL A 14 -0.44 -0.57 -4.18
CA VAL A 14 0.76 -0.30 -3.38
C VAL A 14 1.15 1.18 -3.49
N ILE A 15 1.28 1.70 -4.72
CA ILE A 15 1.65 3.11 -4.96
C ILE A 15 0.63 4.06 -4.32
N GLY A 16 -0.67 3.79 -4.49
CA GLY A 16 -1.73 4.59 -3.91
C GLY A 16 -1.66 4.66 -2.38
N ASN A 17 -1.40 3.53 -1.71
CA ASN A 17 -1.25 3.51 -0.26
C ASN A 17 0.06 4.19 0.21
N VAL A 18 1.14 4.13 -0.59
CA VAL A 18 2.37 4.89 -0.30
C VAL A 18 2.10 6.40 -0.35
N LEU A 19 1.39 6.88 -1.38
CA LEU A 19 1.00 8.29 -1.46
C LEU A 19 0.11 8.69 -0.28
N GLN A 20 -0.89 7.86 0.05
CA GLN A 20 -1.75 8.09 1.21
C GLN A 20 -0.94 8.12 2.52
N LEU A 21 0.07 7.27 2.67
CA LEU A 21 0.97 7.26 3.82
C LEU A 21 1.74 8.59 3.93
N LEU A 22 2.24 9.12 2.81
CA LEU A 22 2.95 10.40 2.79
C LEU A 22 2.04 11.57 3.17
N PHE A 23 0.84 11.66 2.58
CA PHE A 23 -0.12 12.71 2.93
C PHE A 23 -0.58 12.63 4.38
N THR A 24 -0.91 11.43 4.85
CA THR A 24 -1.32 11.21 6.24
C THR A 24 -0.14 11.48 7.18
N GLY A 25 1.08 11.11 6.81
CA GLY A 25 2.30 11.38 7.56
C GLY A 25 2.55 12.87 7.73
N PHE A 26 2.33 13.66 6.68
CA PHE A 26 2.42 15.11 6.75
C PHE A 26 1.34 15.71 7.68
N GLN A 27 0.10 15.19 7.61
CA GLN A 27 -0.98 15.61 8.50
C GLN A 27 -0.71 15.28 9.97
N VAL A 28 -0.12 14.12 10.26
CA VAL A 28 0.29 13.71 11.61
C VAL A 28 1.43 14.59 12.11
N TYR A 29 2.43 14.88 11.27
CA TYR A 29 3.52 15.79 11.61
C TYR A 29 3.01 17.20 11.91
N ALA A 30 2.04 17.69 11.15
CA ALA A 30 1.37 18.96 11.39
C ALA A 30 0.44 18.97 12.63
N GLY A 31 0.29 17.83 13.33
CA GLY A 31 -0.57 17.69 14.50
C GLY A 31 -2.09 17.68 14.19
N SER A 32 -2.46 17.63 12.91
CA SER A 32 -3.87 17.69 12.47
C SER A 32 -4.61 16.36 12.59
N VAL A 33 -3.87 15.24 12.66
CA VAL A 33 -4.45 13.88 12.67
C VAL A 33 -3.64 12.97 13.62
N PRO A 34 -4.27 12.04 14.36
CA PRO A 34 -3.55 11.09 15.22
C PRO A 34 -2.72 10.08 14.43
N ALA A 35 -1.56 9.71 14.97
CA ALA A 35 -0.62 8.76 14.36
C ALA A 35 -1.21 7.36 14.08
N SER A 36 -2.29 6.98 14.78
CA SER A 36 -3.01 5.71 14.55
C SER A 36 -3.56 5.60 13.12
N LYS A 37 -3.78 6.73 12.42
CA LYS A 37 -4.23 6.73 11.02
C LYS A 37 -3.16 6.26 10.03
N LEU A 38 -1.89 6.16 10.43
CA LEU A 38 -0.81 5.63 9.60
C LEU A 38 -0.81 4.10 9.55
N ILE A 39 -1.40 3.43 10.54
CA ILE A 39 -1.37 1.96 10.67
C ILE A 39 -2.01 1.31 9.45
N MET A 40 -3.19 1.79 9.04
CA MET A 40 -3.95 1.20 7.94
C MET A 40 -3.22 1.28 6.58
N PRO A 41 -2.71 2.44 6.13
CA PRO A 41 -1.93 2.50 4.90
C PRO A 41 -0.67 1.63 4.95
N ILE A 42 0.03 1.54 6.10
CA ILE A 42 1.19 0.64 6.25
C ILE A 42 0.78 -0.83 6.07
N VAL A 43 -0.28 -1.27 6.75
CA VAL A 43 -0.78 -2.66 6.63
C VAL A 43 -1.18 -2.97 5.19
N MET A 44 -1.87 -2.04 4.51
CA MET A 44 -2.28 -2.20 3.12
C MET A 44 -1.08 -2.29 2.17
N ILE A 45 -0.03 -1.50 2.36
CA ILE A 45 1.22 -1.61 1.57
C ILE A 45 1.83 -2.99 1.73
N VAL A 46 1.92 -3.51 2.95
CA VAL A 46 2.50 -4.84 3.22
C VAL A 46 1.67 -5.95 2.58
N VAL A 47 0.34 -5.91 2.75
CA VAL A 47 -0.57 -6.93 2.19
C VAL A 47 -0.54 -6.90 0.66
N PHE A 48 -0.71 -5.73 0.03
CA PHE A 48 -0.70 -5.63 -1.42
C PHE A 48 0.70 -5.90 -2.01
N GLY A 49 1.77 -5.50 -1.33
CA GLY A 49 3.15 -5.79 -1.72
C GLY A 49 3.46 -7.29 -1.66
N TRP A 50 2.96 -7.99 -0.64
CA TRP A 50 3.08 -9.44 -0.53
C TRP A 50 2.32 -10.15 -1.67
N ILE A 51 1.06 -9.78 -1.91
CA ILE A 51 0.26 -10.35 -2.99
C ILE A 51 0.91 -10.09 -4.35
N PHE A 52 1.44 -8.89 -4.57
CA PHE A 52 2.20 -8.55 -5.77
C PHE A 52 3.43 -9.47 -5.93
N THR A 53 4.20 -9.68 -4.87
CA THR A 53 5.40 -10.54 -4.89
C THR A 53 5.04 -12.02 -5.11
N GLN A 54 3.92 -12.49 -4.56
CA GLN A 54 3.44 -13.85 -4.83
C GLN A 54 2.97 -14.00 -6.28
N SER A 55 2.37 -12.95 -6.84
CA SER A 55 1.95 -12.96 -8.24
C SER A 55 3.13 -13.07 -9.22
N THR A 56 4.34 -12.62 -8.84
CA THR A 56 5.54 -12.66 -9.70
C THR A 56 6.28 -13.98 -9.66
N LYS A 57 6.10 -14.78 -8.60
CA LYS A 57 6.73 -16.11 -8.42
C LYS A 57 6.13 -17.23 -9.27
N THR A 58 4.96 -17.02 -9.89
CA THR A 58 4.33 -18.02 -10.78
C THR A 58 4.81 -17.87 -12.25
N ASN A 59 6.09 -17.57 -12.46
CA ASN A 59 6.72 -17.51 -13.78
C ASN A 59 7.81 -18.58 -13.85
#